data_AF-A0A7J2QYT8-F1
#
_entry.id   AF-A0A7J2QYT8-F1
#
_cell.length_a   1.000
_cell.length_b   1.000
_cell.length_c   1.000
_cell.angle_alpha   90.00
_cell.angle_beta   90.00
_cell.angle_gamma   90.00
#
_symmetry.space_group_name_H-M   'P 1'
#
loop_
_entity.id
_entity.type
_entity.pdbx_description
1 polymer ?
#
loop_
_entity_poly.entity_id
_entity_poly.type
_entity_poly.pdbx_seq_one_letter_code
_entity_poly.pdbx_strand_id
1 'polypeptide(L)'
;MVADTSKFLDLWDIWVNELIGDVWLFIFLGVVVISYLSIKAKFSMQLTILLNILFLIIVFVKSNLVILWVFILLGIGIIFYFFYQKNIIKG
;
A
#
# COMPACT_ATOMS: atom_id res chain seq x y z
N MET A 1 41.55 12.00 -4.39
CA MET A 1 40.24 12.64 -4.63
C MET A 1 39.23 11.87 -3.81
N VAL A 2 38.90 12.39 -2.63
CA VAL A 2 37.87 11.79 -1.76
C VAL A 2 36.55 12.13 -2.43
N ALA A 3 35.84 11.13 -2.96
CA ALA A 3 34.51 11.35 -3.50
C ALA A 3 33.64 11.89 -2.38
N ASP A 4 33.10 13.11 -2.57
CA ASP A 4 32.15 13.78 -1.67
C ASP A 4 30.90 12.90 -1.49
N THR A 5 30.97 11.90 -0.61
CA THR A 5 29.82 11.07 -0.22
C THR A 5 28.74 11.89 0.48
N SER A 6 29.10 13.04 1.06
CA SER A 6 28.18 14.02 1.66
C SER A 6 27.17 14.57 0.65
N LYS A 7 27.59 14.92 -0.56
CA LYS A 7 26.68 15.44 -1.60
C LYS A 7 25.70 14.40 -2.14
N PHE A 8 26.11 13.14 -2.20
CA PHE A 8 25.25 12.05 -2.66
C PHE A 8 24.19 11.69 -1.60
N LEU A 9 24.57 11.74 -0.31
CA LEU A 9 23.63 11.60 0.79
C LEU A 9 22.66 12.79 0.85
N ASP A 10 23.11 14.03 0.62
CA ASP A 10 22.22 15.21 0.54
C ASP A 10 21.21 15.11 -0.61
N LEU A 11 21.65 14.70 -1.80
CA LEU A 11 20.74 14.51 -2.93
C LEU A 11 19.75 13.36 -2.68
N TRP A 12 20.21 12.28 -2.05
CA TRP A 12 19.34 11.18 -1.65
C TRP A 12 18.31 11.63 -0.60
N ASP A 13 18.73 12.39 0.41
CA ASP A 13 17.84 12.90 1.45
C ASP A 13 16.84 13.91 0.90
N ILE A 14 17.24 14.81 -0.01
CA ILE A 14 16.33 15.70 -0.73
C ILE A 14 15.33 14.88 -1.54
N TRP A 15 15.78 13.86 -2.25
CA TRP A 15 14.91 13.02 -3.07
C TRP A 15 13.93 12.24 -2.22
N VAL A 16 14.38 11.61 -1.12
CA VAL A 16 13.52 10.89 -0.16
C VAL A 16 12.53 11.85 0.51
N ASN A 17 12.97 13.06 0.87
CA ASN A 17 12.13 14.05 1.52
C ASN A 17 11.10 14.68 0.55
N GLU A 18 11.41 14.82 -0.73
CA GLU A 18 10.44 15.22 -1.77
C GLU A 18 9.50 14.07 -2.14
N LEU A 19 10.02 12.84 -2.28
CA LEU A 19 9.25 11.65 -2.65
C LEU A 19 8.23 11.25 -1.56
N ILE A 20 8.61 11.43 -0.29
CA ILE A 20 7.73 11.18 0.87
C ILE A 20 6.91 12.43 1.21
N GLY A 21 7.45 13.63 0.96
CA GLY A 21 6.76 14.90 1.19
C GLY A 21 5.64 15.19 0.20
N ASP A 22 5.73 14.66 -1.03
CA ASP A 22 4.65 14.77 -2.01
C ASP A 22 3.60 13.66 -1.79
N VAL A 23 2.52 14.06 -1.10
CA VAL A 23 1.35 13.22 -0.83
C VAL A 23 0.78 12.60 -2.11
N TRP A 24 0.85 13.31 -3.26
CA TRP A 24 0.34 12.78 -4.53
C TRP A 24 1.18 11.64 -5.06
N LEU A 25 2.51 11.75 -4.91
CA LEU A 25 3.43 10.72 -5.35
C LEU A 25 3.37 9.49 -4.43
N PHE A 26 3.17 9.69 -3.12
CA PHE A 26 2.89 8.59 -2.18
C PHE A 26 1.60 7.84 -2.53
N ILE A 27 0.53 8.57 -2.84
CA ILE A 27 -0.73 7.98 -3.30
C ILE A 27 -0.52 7.18 -4.59
N PHE A 28 0.16 7.77 -5.56
CA PHE A 28 0.42 7.14 -6.85
C PHE A 28 1.21 5.84 -6.70
N LEU A 29 2.34 5.87 -5.98
CA LEU A 29 3.14 4.68 -5.71
C LEU A 29 2.36 3.62 -4.94
N GLY A 30 1.58 4.02 -3.93
CA GLY A 30 0.77 3.08 -3.15
C GLY A 30 -0.28 2.35 -4.00
N VAL A 31 -0.98 3.06 -4.88
CA VAL A 31 -1.96 2.47 -5.81
C VAL A 31 -1.28 1.49 -6.78
N VAL A 32 -0.10 1.85 -7.30
CA VAL A 32 0.68 0.97 -8.19
C VAL A 32 1.13 -0.30 -7.45
N VAL A 33 1.64 -0.18 -6.23
CA VAL A 33 2.10 -1.32 -5.43
C VAL A 33 0.94 -2.26 -5.08
N ILE A 34 -0.19 -1.72 -4.61
CA ILE A 34 -1.37 -2.52 -4.26
C ILE A 34 -1.91 -3.24 -5.49
N SER A 35 -1.98 -2.56 -6.63
CA SER A 35 -2.46 -3.15 -7.88
C SER A 35 -1.53 -4.25 -8.37
N TYR A 36 -0.21 -4.02 -8.32
CA TYR A 36 0.79 -5.03 -8.67
C TYR A 36 0.71 -6.27 -7.78
N LEU A 37 0.62 -6.09 -6.45
CA LEU A 37 0.48 -7.20 -5.50
C LEU A 37 -0.84 -7.96 -5.71
N SER A 38 -1.94 -7.25 -6.00
CA SER A 38 -3.24 -7.87 -6.26
C SER A 38 -3.23 -8.72 -7.53
N ILE A 39 -2.57 -8.24 -8.60
CA ILE A 39 -2.37 -9.02 -9.83
C ILE A 39 -1.53 -10.27 -9.54
N LYS A 40 -0.43 -10.12 -8.80
CA LYS A 40 0.46 -11.24 -8.42
C LYS A 40 -0.27 -12.28 -7.56
N ALA A 41 -1.17 -11.85 -6.68
CA ALA A 41 -1.99 -12.71 -5.84
C ALA A 41 -3.23 -13.28 -6.55
N LYS A 42 -3.45 -12.93 -7.84
CA LYS A 42 -4.63 -13.32 -8.63
C LYS A 42 -5.96 -12.94 -7.97
N PHE A 43 -5.99 -11.79 -7.30
CA PHE A 43 -7.24 -11.27 -6.73
C PHE A 43 -8.20 -10.82 -7.83
N SER A 44 -9.50 -10.86 -7.55
CA SER A 44 -10.50 -10.36 -8.49
C SER A 44 -10.35 -8.83 -8.65
N MET A 45 -10.79 -8.32 -9.80
CA MET A 45 -10.73 -6.88 -10.08
C MET A 45 -11.50 -6.06 -9.04
N GLN A 46 -12.63 -6.59 -8.56
CA GLN A 46 -13.44 -6.00 -7.49
C GLN A 46 -12.63 -5.85 -6.18
N LEU A 47 -11.87 -6.88 -5.80
CA LEU A 47 -11.07 -6.88 -4.57
C LEU A 47 -9.86 -5.93 -4.71
N THR A 48 -9.28 -5.85 -5.89
CA THR A 48 -8.19 -4.90 -6.20
C THR A 48 -8.67 -3.44 -6.09
N ILE A 49 -9.87 -3.13 -6.62
CA ILE A 49 -10.47 -1.79 -6.50
C ILE A 49 -10.75 -1.46 -5.03
N LEU A 50 -11.31 -2.42 -4.27
CA LEU A 50 -11.58 -2.24 -2.84
C LEU A 50 -10.31 -1.92 -2.05
N LEU A 51 -9.22 -2.64 -2.30
CA LEU A 51 -7.93 -2.41 -1.63
C LEU A 51 -7.36 -1.02 -1.92
N ASN A 52 -7.45 -0.56 -3.17
CA ASN A 52 -7.00 0.78 -3.55
C ASN A 52 -7.85 1.88 -2.89
N ILE A 53 -9.17 1.71 -2.81
CA ILE A 53 -10.07 2.65 -2.11
C ILE A 53 -9.74 2.69 -0.61
N LEU A 54 -9.54 1.54 0.04
CA LEU A 54 -9.18 1.48 1.46
C LEU A 54 -7.83 2.16 1.73
N PHE A 55 -6.86 2.00 0.83
CA PHE A 55 -5.59 2.71 0.92
C PHE A 55 -5.77 4.23 0.83
N LEU A 56 -6.54 4.73 -0.15
CA LEU A 56 -6.84 6.16 -0.25
C LEU A 56 -7.49 6.70 1.03
N ILE A 57 -8.43 5.97 1.62
CA ILE A 57 -9.05 6.35 2.90
C ILE A 57 -8.00 6.48 4.01
N ILE A 58 -7.03 5.55 4.09
CA ILE A 58 -5.92 5.63 5.06
C ILE A 58 -5.09 6.89 4.83
N VAL A 59 -4.75 7.22 3.59
CA VAL A 59 -3.87 8.37 3.28
C VAL A 59 -4.49 9.70 3.69
N PHE A 60 -5.81 9.87 3.55
CA PHE A 60 -6.49 11.13 3.89
C PHE A 60 -6.98 11.19 5.34
N VAL A 61 -6.94 10.08 6.06
CA VAL A 61 -7.35 10.00 7.46
C VAL A 61 -6.24 10.50 8.37
N LYS A 62 -6.57 11.49 9.22
CA LYS A 62 -5.65 12.00 10.25
C LYS A 62 -5.78 11.29 11.61
N SER A 63 -6.80 10.45 11.76
CA SER A 63 -7.09 9.77 13.03
C SER A 63 -6.44 8.39 13.06
N ASN A 64 -5.49 8.20 13.99
CA ASN A 64 -4.79 6.93 14.20
C ASN A 64 -5.75 5.76 14.49
N LEU A 65 -6.91 6.03 15.11
CA LEU A 65 -7.95 5.03 15.34
C LEU A 65 -8.54 4.50 14.02
N VAL A 66 -8.76 5.38 13.05
CA VAL A 66 -9.36 5.01 11.76
C VAL A 66 -8.36 4.21 10.92
N ILE A 67 -7.07 4.53 11.00
CA ILE A 67 -6.01 3.71 10.37
C ILE A 67 -6.03 2.28 10.91
N LEU A 68 -6.12 2.13 12.24
CA LEU A 68 -6.15 0.83 12.92
C LEU A 68 -7.40 0.01 12.51
N TRP A 69 -8.56 0.66 12.39
CA TRP A 69 -9.78 0.02 11.89
C TRP A 69 -9.67 -0.45 10.43
N VAL A 70 -9.01 0.31 9.56
CA VAL A 70 -8.80 -0.12 8.17
C VAL A 70 -7.87 -1.33 8.09
N PHE A 71 -6.81 -1.39 8.91
CA PHE A 71 -5.97 -2.59 8.98
C PHE A 71 -6.73 -3.82 9.48
N ILE A 72 -7.63 -3.66 10.47
CA ILE A 72 -8.51 -4.74 10.92
C ILE A 72 -9.44 -5.21 9.80
N LEU A 73 -10.07 -4.28 9.07
CA LEU A 73 -10.94 -4.61 7.94
C LEU A 73 -10.19 -5.32 6.81
N LEU A 74 -8.97 -4.88 6.49
CA LEU A 74 -8.09 -5.54 5.53
C LEU A 74 -7.72 -6.95 5.97
N GLY A 75 -7.33 -7.12 7.24
CA GLY A 75 -7.02 -8.43 7.82
C GLY A 75 -8.20 -9.39 7.76
N ILE A 76 -9.39 -8.94 8.14
CA ILE A 76 -10.62 -9.72 8.07
C ILE A 76 -10.95 -10.09 6.62
N GLY A 77 -10.86 -9.15 5.68
CA GLY A 77 -11.11 -9.40 4.25
C GLY A 77 -10.18 -10.47 3.67
N ILE A 78 -8.89 -10.42 4.02
CA ILE A 78 -7.91 -11.43 3.62
C ILE A 78 -8.24 -12.80 4.23
N ILE A 79 -8.58 -12.86 5.52
CA ILE A 79 -8.96 -14.10 6.20
C ILE A 79 -10.19 -14.72 5.52
N PHE A 80 -11.24 -13.94 5.27
CA PHE A 80 -12.44 -14.42 4.58
C PHE A 80 -12.13 -14.94 3.17
N TYR A 81 -11.28 -14.24 2.41
CA TYR A 81 -10.86 -14.68 1.09
C TYR A 81 -10.14 -16.03 1.12
N PHE A 82 -9.21 -16.23 2.06
CA PHE A 82 -8.51 -17.50 2.23
C PHE A 82 -9.44 -18.64 2.67
N PHE A 83 -10.39 -18.38 3.59
CA PHE A 83 -11.37 -19.37 4.01
C PHE A 83 -12.33 -19.77 2.88
N TYR A 84 -12.76 -18.80 2.07
CA TYR A 84 -13.64 -19.04 0.93
C TYR A 84 -12.95 -19.88 -0.16
N GLN A 85 -11.72 -19.52 -0.54
CA GLN A 85 -10.91 -20.33 -1.46
C GLN A 85 -10.66 -21.76 -0.93
N LYS A 86 -10.35 -21.91 0.35
CA LYS A 86 -10.09 -23.22 0.97
C LYS A 86 -11.34 -24.11 0.99
N ASN A 87 -12.54 -23.53 1.07
CA ASN A 87 -13.80 -24.27 0.96
C ASN A 87 -14.13 -24.69 -0.47
N ILE A 88 -13.79 -23.88 -1.49
CA ILE A 88 -13.99 -24.25 -2.90
C ILE A 88 -13.09 -25.42 -3.33
N ILE A 89 -11.86 -25.51 -2.81
CA ILE A 89 -10.90 -26.57 -3.19
C ILE A 89 -11.25 -27.94 -2.55
N LYS A 90 -12.15 -27.98 -1.56
CA LYS A 90 -12.55 -29.20 -0.84
C LYS A 90 -13.94 -29.72 -1.20
N GLY A 91 -14.72 -29.01 -2.01
CA GLY A 91 -16.00 -29.46 -2.56
C GLY A 91 -15.82 -30.02 -3.96
#